data_AF-A0A4Q8TC76-F1
#
_entry.id   AF-A0A4Q8TC76-F1
#
_cell.length_a   1.000
_cell.length_b   1.000
_cell.length_c   1.000
_cell.angle_alpha   90.00
_cell.angle_beta   90.00
_cell.angle_gamma   90.00
#
_symmetry.space_group_name_H-M   'P 1'
#
loop_
_entity.id
_entity.type
_entity.pdbx_description
1 polymer ?
#
loop_
_entity_poly.entity_id
_entity_poly.type
_entity_poly.pdbx_seq_one_letter_code
_entity_poly.pdbx_strand_id
1 'polypeptide(L)'
;MSSEEQMNADEQLAALNVVQQRMERASGYGAKLMGVYCVILGLLIGSLAALLQVYRPEKNFTGFIILTALFVIAVVAISLAYAKLYRSLPRGFSKLYLRGFFGSMALYMVAVAMLNAGEMGWCVTALTGLIVAAPLCLTGIVMVRK
;
A
#
# COMPACT_ATOMS: atom_id res chain seq x y z
N MET A 1 22.58 15.79 -47.38
CA MET A 1 23.14 16.40 -46.16
C MET A 1 21.98 17.08 -45.45
N SER A 2 21.38 16.41 -44.46
CA SER A 2 20.35 17.01 -43.63
C SER A 2 21.05 18.00 -42.69
N SER A 3 20.70 19.27 -42.79
CA SER A 3 21.09 20.28 -41.80
C SER A 3 20.68 19.77 -40.43
N GLU A 4 21.65 19.45 -39.58
CA GLU A 4 21.41 19.31 -38.15
C GLU A 4 20.97 20.70 -37.68
N GLU A 5 19.66 20.87 -37.55
CA GLU A 5 19.05 22.06 -36.96
C GLU A 5 19.59 22.16 -35.53
N GLN A 6 20.59 23.03 -35.34
CA GLN A 6 21.16 23.29 -34.03
C GLN A 6 20.09 23.94 -33.17
N MET A 7 19.33 23.12 -32.44
CA MET A 7 18.34 23.58 -31.46
C MET A 7 19.03 24.54 -30.52
N ASN A 8 18.51 25.77 -30.46
CA ASN A 8 19.04 26.83 -29.62
C ASN A 8 18.88 26.45 -28.14
N ALA A 9 19.70 26.99 -27.24
CA ALA A 9 19.66 26.66 -25.82
C ALA A 9 18.26 26.84 -25.21
N ASP A 10 17.51 27.84 -25.68
CA ASP A 10 16.12 28.11 -25.28
C ASP A 10 15.13 27.04 -25.75
N GLU A 11 15.34 26.47 -26.95
CA GLU A 11 14.51 25.38 -27.47
C GLU A 11 14.81 24.06 -26.76
N GLN A 12 16.07 23.82 -26.39
CA GLN A 12 16.47 22.70 -25.55
C GLN A 12 15.86 22.82 -24.15
N LEU A 13 15.87 24.01 -23.56
CA LEU A 13 15.23 24.29 -22.27
C LEU A 13 13.70 24.14 -22.34
N ALA A 14 13.06 24.61 -23.41
CA ALA A 14 11.63 24.43 -23.63
C ALA A 14 11.26 22.94 -23.79
N ALA A 15 12.05 22.18 -24.56
CA ALA A 15 11.86 20.75 -24.72
C ALA A 15 12.04 19.99 -23.39
N LEU A 16 13.07 20.35 -22.61
CA LEU A 16 13.31 19.78 -21.27
C LEU A 16 12.14 20.09 -20.31
N ASN A 17 11.61 21.32 -20.32
CA ASN A 17 10.44 21.68 -19.51
C ASN A 17 9.21 20.85 -19.88
N VAL A 18 8.93 20.65 -21.17
CA VAL A 18 7.82 19.80 -21.63
C VAL A 18 8.02 18.35 -21.18
N VAL A 19 9.25 17.82 -21.25
CA VAL A 19 9.58 16.47 -20.81
C VAL A 19 9.44 16.34 -19.28
N GLN A 20 9.93 17.32 -18.51
CA GLN A 20 9.78 17.37 -17.05
C GLN A 20 8.31 17.39 -16.65
N GLN A 21 7.49 18.23 -17.29
CA GLN A 21 6.07 18.34 -17.00
C GLN A 21 5.30 17.04 -17.33
N ARG A 22 5.69 16.32 -18.39
CA ARG A 22 5.16 14.98 -18.71
C ARG A 22 5.58 13.93 -17.68
N MET A 23 6.84 13.96 -17.25
CA MET A 23 7.34 13.07 -16.19
C MET A 23 6.65 13.34 -14.84
N GLU A 24 6.43 14.60 -14.47
CA GLU A 24 5.71 14.96 -13.25
C GLU A 24 4.28 14.43 -13.27
N ARG A 25 3.54 14.60 -14.38
CA ARG A 25 2.19 14.02 -14.53
C ARG A 25 2.19 12.50 -14.41
N ALA A 26 3.15 11.82 -15.04
CA ALA A 26 3.28 10.36 -14.94
C ALA A 26 3.61 9.91 -13.51
N SER A 27 4.45 10.67 -12.79
CA SER A 27 4.80 10.38 -11.40
C SER A 27 3.63 10.60 -10.43
N GLY A 28 2.82 11.65 -10.65
CA GLY A 28 1.60 11.90 -9.89
C GLY A 28 0.56 10.81 -10.11
N TYR A 29 0.41 10.31 -11.34
CA TYR A 29 -0.46 9.17 -11.63
C TYR A 29 0.02 7.89 -10.94
N GLY A 30 1.33 7.62 -10.95
CA GLY A 30 1.92 6.49 -10.22
C GLY A 30 1.68 6.56 -8.71
N ALA A 31 1.79 7.76 -8.11
CA ALA A 31 1.49 8.00 -6.70
C ALA A 31 0.02 7.74 -6.37
N LYS A 32 -0.92 8.23 -7.19
CA LYS A 32 -2.35 7.99 -7.01
C LYS A 32 -2.70 6.51 -7.11
N LEU A 33 -2.18 5.82 -8.11
CA LEU A 33 -2.42 4.39 -8.29
C LEU A 33 -1.89 3.58 -7.08
N MET A 34 -0.67 3.86 -6.64
CA MET A 34 -0.11 3.24 -5.44
C MET A 34 -0.92 3.57 -4.19
N GLY A 35 -1.39 4.81 -4.06
CA GLY A 35 -2.23 5.24 -2.96
C GLY A 35 -3.57 4.49 -2.90
N VAL A 36 -4.21 4.26 -4.05
CA VAL A 36 -5.42 3.43 -4.14
C VAL A 36 -5.14 1.99 -3.74
N TYR A 37 -4.04 1.39 -4.22
CA TYR A 37 -3.63 0.05 -3.78
C TYR A 37 -3.43 -0.02 -2.27
N CYS A 38 -2.81 1.00 -1.67
CA CYS A 38 -2.62 1.08 -0.22
C CYS A 38 -3.94 1.11 0.55
N VAL A 39 -4.94 1.86 0.08
CA VAL A 39 -6.26 1.90 0.73
C VAL A 39 -6.95 0.54 0.61
N ILE A 40 -7.04 -0.02 -0.60
CA ILE A 40 -7.75 -1.29 -0.84
C ILE A 40 -7.10 -2.43 -0.05
N LEU A 41 -5.78 -2.56 -0.13
CA LEU A 41 -5.05 -3.64 0.53
C LEU A 41 -4.97 -3.40 2.04
N GLY A 42 -4.92 -2.15 2.50
CA GLY A 42 -5.03 -1.81 3.92
C GLY A 42 -6.36 -2.27 4.52
N LEU A 43 -7.48 -1.99 3.84
CA LEU A 43 -8.79 -2.46 4.26
C LEU A 43 -8.91 -3.99 4.23
N LEU A 44 -8.33 -4.63 3.21
CA LEU A 44 -8.31 -6.09 3.11
C LEU A 44 -7.48 -6.73 4.22
N ILE A 45 -6.30 -6.19 4.55
CA ILE A 45 -5.47 -6.69 5.65
C ILE A 45 -6.18 -6.47 7.00
N GLY A 46 -6.82 -5.31 7.19
CA GLY A 46 -7.61 -5.05 8.40
C GLY A 46 -8.81 -5.98 8.56
N SER A 47 -9.56 -6.22 7.49
CA SER A 47 -10.70 -7.15 7.52
C SER A 47 -10.24 -8.58 7.80
N LEU A 48 -9.13 -9.03 7.19
CA LEU A 48 -8.51 -10.31 7.48
C LEU A 48 -8.08 -10.41 8.95
N ALA A 49 -7.49 -9.35 9.52
CA ALA A 49 -7.10 -9.32 10.94
C ALA A 49 -8.31 -9.45 11.88
N ALA A 50 -9.43 -8.79 11.56
CA ALA A 50 -10.67 -8.91 12.32
C ALA A 50 -11.27 -10.33 12.19
N LEU A 51 -11.34 -10.86 10.97
CA LEU A 51 -11.84 -12.22 10.72
C LEU A 51 -11.00 -13.27 11.44
N LEU A 52 -9.68 -13.07 11.54
CA LEU A 52 -8.79 -13.97 12.28
C LEU A 52 -9.20 -14.11 13.76
N GLN A 53 -9.71 -13.04 14.39
CA GLN A 53 -10.18 -13.08 15.77
C GLN A 53 -11.44 -13.93 15.96
N VAL A 54 -12.26 -14.05 14.91
CA VAL A 54 -13.48 -14.87 14.87
C VAL A 54 -13.16 -16.32 14.53
N TYR A 55 -12.35 -16.53 13.49
CA TYR A 55 -11.94 -17.85 13.01
C TYR A 55 -10.65 -18.33 13.68
N ARG A 56 -10.75 -18.57 14.99
CA ARG A 56 -9.62 -19.03 15.80
C ARG A 56 -9.18 -20.43 15.41
N PRO A 57 -7.87 -20.74 15.50
CA PRO A 57 -7.34 -22.05 15.12
C PRO A 57 -7.96 -23.20 15.93
N GLU A 58 -8.28 -22.96 17.21
CA GLU A 58 -8.94 -23.94 18.09
C GLU A 58 -10.38 -24.27 17.69
N LYS A 59 -11.07 -23.33 17.04
CA LYS A 59 -12.49 -23.49 16.63
C LYS A 59 -12.65 -23.87 15.18
N ASN A 60 -11.81 -23.33 14.30
CA ASN A 60 -11.89 -23.54 12.86
C ASN A 60 -10.51 -23.41 12.21
N PHE A 61 -9.72 -24.49 12.31
CA PHE A 61 -8.37 -24.56 11.76
C PHE A 61 -8.33 -24.31 10.23
N THR A 62 -9.29 -24.87 9.49
CA THR A 62 -9.38 -24.68 8.04
C THR A 62 -9.62 -23.21 7.68
N GLY A 63 -10.55 -22.55 8.37
CA GLY A 63 -10.81 -21.11 8.20
C GLY A 63 -9.58 -20.26 8.52
N PHE A 64 -8.88 -20.59 9.60
CA PHE A 64 -7.63 -19.93 9.97
C PHE A 64 -6.54 -20.04 8.88
N ILE A 65 -6.34 -21.24 8.32
CA ILE A 65 -5.39 -21.45 7.22
C ILE A 65 -5.77 -20.63 5.99
N ILE A 66 -7.06 -20.65 5.60
CA ILE A 66 -7.54 -19.91 4.42
C ILE A 66 -7.30 -18.41 4.60
N LEU A 67 -7.64 -17.84 5.77
CA LEU A 67 -7.43 -16.42 6.06
C LEU A 67 -5.94 -16.05 6.05
N THR A 68 -5.09 -16.92 6.61
CA THR A 68 -3.64 -16.72 6.61
C THR A 68 -3.07 -16.78 5.19
N ALA A 69 -3.53 -17.73 4.36
CA ALA A 69 -3.13 -17.81 2.95
C ALA A 69 -3.56 -16.58 2.15
N LEU A 70 -4.79 -16.09 2.36
CA LEU A 70 -5.28 -14.84 1.76
C LEU A 70 -4.43 -13.63 2.17
N PHE A 71 -4.02 -13.58 3.44
CA PHE A 71 -3.11 -12.53 3.92
C PHE A 71 -1.76 -12.57 3.21
N VAL A 72 -1.14 -13.75 3.08
CA VAL A 72 0.12 -13.91 2.33
C VAL A 72 -0.04 -13.47 0.87
N ILE A 73 -1.13 -13.85 0.22
CA ILE A 73 -1.44 -13.42 -1.17
C ILE A 73 -1.55 -11.90 -1.24
N ALA A 74 -2.23 -11.25 -0.28
CA ALA A 74 -2.36 -9.80 -0.23
C ALA A 74 -0.99 -9.09 -0.08
N VAL A 75 -0.13 -9.63 0.78
CA VAL A 75 1.24 -9.13 0.99
C VAL A 75 2.11 -9.30 -0.26
N VAL A 76 1.99 -10.42 -0.96
CA VAL A 76 2.70 -10.63 -2.22
C VAL A 76 2.18 -9.66 -3.28
N ALA A 77 0.86 -9.51 -3.40
CA ALA A 77 0.23 -8.61 -4.36
C ALA A 77 0.66 -7.15 -4.17
N ILE A 78 0.70 -6.65 -2.91
CA ILE A 78 1.14 -5.29 -2.64
C ILE A 78 2.64 -5.11 -2.90
N SER A 79 3.44 -6.13 -2.60
CA SER A 79 4.90 -6.11 -2.84
C SER A 79 5.22 -6.08 -4.34
N LEU A 80 4.48 -6.84 -5.15
CA LEU A 80 4.61 -6.82 -6.62
C LEU A 80 4.14 -5.48 -7.21
N ALA A 81 3.03 -4.94 -6.72
CA ALA A 81 2.57 -3.60 -7.12
C ALA A 81 3.65 -2.55 -6.79
N TYR A 82 4.21 -2.59 -5.58
CA TYR A 82 5.30 -1.71 -5.18
C TYR A 82 6.55 -1.88 -6.06
N ALA A 83 6.98 -3.11 -6.35
CA ALA A 83 8.15 -3.36 -7.21
C ALA A 83 7.95 -2.77 -8.62
N LYS A 84 6.73 -2.86 -9.16
CA LYS A 84 6.37 -2.31 -10.47
C LYS A 84 6.31 -0.77 -10.47
N LEU A 85 5.79 -0.18 -9.40
CA LEU A 85 5.52 1.27 -9.30
C LEU A 85 6.65 2.07 -8.64
N TYR A 86 7.60 1.43 -7.95
CA TYR A 86 8.64 2.11 -7.16
C TYR A 86 9.43 3.15 -7.97
N ARG A 87 9.75 2.84 -9.24
CA ARG A 87 10.53 3.73 -10.11
C ARG A 87 9.75 4.96 -10.58
N SER A 88 8.41 4.92 -10.57
CA SER A 88 7.56 6.04 -10.97
C SER A 88 7.06 6.86 -9.79
N LEU A 89 7.37 6.48 -8.55
CA LEU A 89 6.94 7.22 -7.37
C LEU A 89 7.75 8.52 -7.18
N PRO A 90 7.10 9.63 -6.78
CA PRO A 90 7.80 10.84 -6.37
C PRO A 90 8.77 10.57 -5.21
N ARG A 91 9.85 11.37 -5.12
CA ARG A 91 10.82 11.26 -4.02
C ARG A 91 10.12 11.30 -2.66
N GLY A 92 10.44 10.32 -1.80
CA GLY A 92 9.91 10.21 -0.44
C GLY A 92 8.61 9.39 -0.31
N PHE A 93 7.84 9.20 -1.38
CA PHE A 93 6.60 8.41 -1.32
C PHE A 93 6.87 6.94 -1.05
N SER A 94 7.94 6.38 -1.60
CA SER A 94 8.39 5.02 -1.26
C SER A 94 8.62 4.84 0.25
N LYS A 95 9.31 5.79 0.90
CA LYS A 95 9.54 5.74 2.35
C LYS A 95 8.24 5.86 3.13
N LEU A 96 7.32 6.71 2.66
CA LEU A 96 5.98 6.86 3.25
C LEU A 96 5.19 5.55 3.17
N TYR A 97 5.17 4.91 1.99
CA TYR A 97 4.56 3.59 1.80
C TYR A 97 5.16 2.55 2.74
N LEU A 98 6.50 2.43 2.78
CA LEU A 98 7.16 1.44 3.63
C LEU A 98 6.81 1.64 5.11
N ARG A 99 6.72 2.89 5.59
CA ARG A 99 6.26 3.18 6.97
C ARG A 99 4.83 2.72 7.23
N GLY A 100 3.91 2.98 6.30
CA GLY A 100 2.52 2.51 6.41
C GLY A 100 2.41 0.99 6.35
N PHE A 101 3.14 0.37 5.44
CA PHE A 101 3.19 -1.08 5.26
C PHE A 101 3.75 -1.79 6.50
N PHE A 102 4.94 -1.38 6.97
CA PHE A 102 5.53 -1.98 8.17
C PHE A 102 4.71 -1.67 9.43
N GLY A 103 4.09 -0.49 9.52
CA GLY A 103 3.18 -0.16 10.62
C GLY A 103 1.97 -1.10 10.68
N SER A 104 1.31 -1.31 9.54
CA SER A 104 0.18 -2.25 9.44
C SER A 104 0.61 -3.69 9.70
N MET A 105 1.77 -4.10 9.18
CA MET A 105 2.34 -5.44 9.41
C MET A 105 2.65 -5.70 10.89
N ALA A 106 3.24 -4.73 11.58
CA ALA A 106 3.51 -4.83 13.01
C ALA A 106 2.21 -4.98 13.81
N LEU A 107 1.18 -4.18 13.49
CA LEU A 107 -0.14 -4.28 14.13
C LEU A 107 -0.82 -5.61 13.81
N TYR A 108 -0.67 -6.14 12.59
CA TYR A 108 -1.17 -7.45 12.23
C TYR A 108 -0.52 -8.55 13.08
N MET A 109 0.81 -8.51 13.27
CA MET A 109 1.50 -9.45 14.16
C MET A 109 0.99 -9.36 15.61
N VAL A 110 0.74 -8.16 16.10
CA VAL A 110 0.12 -7.96 17.42
C VAL A 110 -1.28 -8.58 17.45
N ALA A 111 -2.10 -8.38 16.42
CA ALA A 111 -3.42 -9.00 16.31
C ALA A 111 -3.35 -10.54 16.31
N VAL A 112 -2.37 -11.13 15.62
CA VAL A 112 -2.14 -12.59 15.64
C VAL A 112 -1.74 -13.06 17.05
N ALA A 113 -0.82 -12.35 17.72
CA ALA A 113 -0.40 -12.69 19.08
C ALA A 113 -1.55 -12.62 20.09
N MET A 114 -2.50 -11.71 19.87
CA MET A 114 -3.70 -11.55 20.68
C MET A 114 -4.69 -12.73 20.57
N LEU A 115 -4.56 -13.63 19.60
CA LEU A 115 -5.43 -14.81 19.51
C LEU A 115 -5.35 -15.70 20.76
N ASN A 116 -4.19 -15.74 21.41
CA ASN A 116 -3.96 -16.51 22.63
C ASN A 116 -4.66 -15.90 23.87
N ALA A 117 -5.20 -14.68 23.77
CA ALA A 117 -5.79 -13.97 24.91
C ALA A 117 -7.25 -14.36 25.22
N GLY A 118 -7.79 -15.40 24.58
CA GLY A 118 -9.21 -15.79 24.76
C GLY A 118 -10.18 -14.89 23.99
N GLU A 119 -11.47 -15.25 23.96
CA GLU A 119 -12.46 -14.64 23.06
C GLU A 119 -12.62 -13.14 23.28
N MET A 120 -12.63 -12.39 22.18
CA MET A 120 -12.82 -10.95 22.20
C MET A 120 -14.24 -10.59 21.78
N GLY A 121 -14.82 -9.60 22.45
CA GLY A 121 -16.12 -9.05 22.06
C GLY A 121 -16.06 -8.40 20.66
N TRP A 122 -17.20 -8.37 19.98
CA TRP A 122 -17.33 -7.84 18.61
C TRP A 122 -16.75 -6.43 18.42
N CYS A 123 -16.89 -5.55 19.42
CA CYS A 123 -16.31 -4.21 19.39
C CYS A 123 -14.78 -4.23 19.29
N VAL A 124 -14.12 -5.10 20.06
CA VAL A 124 -12.66 -5.23 20.05
C VAL A 124 -12.20 -5.82 18.72
N THR A 125 -12.90 -6.81 18.19
CA THR A 125 -12.63 -7.41 16.88
C THR A 125 -12.70 -6.37 15.74
N ALA A 126 -13.73 -5.53 15.73
CA ALA A 126 -13.87 -4.46 14.74
C ALA A 126 -12.76 -3.41 14.87
N LEU A 127 -12.41 -3.02 16.10
CA LEU A 127 -11.32 -2.09 16.37
C LEU A 127 -9.97 -2.64 15.93
N THR A 128 -9.69 -3.93 16.16
CA THR A 128 -8.47 -4.59 15.68
C THR A 128 -8.33 -4.45 14.17
N GLY A 129 -9.40 -4.70 13.41
CA GLY A 129 -9.37 -4.52 11.96
C GLY A 129 -9.10 -3.08 11.53
N LEU A 130 -9.74 -2.11 12.16
CA LEU A 130 -9.53 -0.68 11.89
C LEU A 130 -8.11 -0.22 12.21
N ILE A 131 -7.59 -0.62 13.38
CA ILE A 131 -6.25 -0.25 13.85
C ILE A 131 -5.20 -0.82 12.89
N VAL A 132 -5.35 -2.08 12.47
CA VAL A 132 -4.44 -2.72 11.52
C VAL A 132 -4.50 -2.04 10.15
N ALA A 133 -5.70 -1.67 9.65
CA ALA A 133 -5.87 -1.01 8.36
C ALA A 133 -5.34 0.44 8.34
N ALA A 134 -5.40 1.14 9.47
CA ALA A 134 -5.21 2.58 9.56
C ALA A 134 -3.87 3.09 8.99
N PRO A 135 -2.69 2.53 9.33
CA PRO A 135 -1.41 3.03 8.81
C PRO A 135 -1.35 3.00 7.28
N LEU A 136 -1.81 1.89 6.68
CA LEU A 136 -1.75 1.68 5.25
C LEU A 136 -2.79 2.56 4.52
N CYS A 137 -4.01 2.67 5.05
CA CYS A 137 -5.04 3.54 4.52
C CYS A 137 -4.66 5.03 4.59
N LEU A 138 -4.12 5.48 5.73
CA LEU A 138 -3.68 6.87 5.91
C LEU A 138 -2.56 7.22 4.92
N THR A 139 -1.58 6.33 4.75
CA THR A 139 -0.55 6.53 3.72
C THR A 139 -1.15 6.59 2.32
N GLY A 140 -2.10 5.71 1.99
CA GLY A 140 -2.79 5.72 0.71
C GLY A 140 -3.56 7.02 0.44
N ILE A 141 -4.30 7.53 1.43
CA ILE A 141 -5.05 8.79 1.32
C ILE A 141 -4.09 9.97 1.08
N VAL A 142 -2.98 10.03 1.81
CA VAL A 142 -1.96 11.08 1.60
C VAL A 142 -1.38 11.01 0.19
N MET A 143 -1.20 9.82 -0.36
CA MET A 143 -0.68 9.65 -1.72
C MET A 143 -1.69 10.04 -2.80
N VAL A 144 -2.99 9.79 -2.59
CA VAL A 144 -4.05 10.11 -3.55
C VAL A 144 -4.35 11.62 -3.62
N ARG A 145 -4.19 12.33 -2.49
CA ARG A 145 -4.50 13.77 -2.38
C ARG A 145 -3.45 14.69 -3.00
N LYS A 146 -2.25 14.19 -3.31
CA LYS A 146 -1.22 14.93 -4.04
C LYS A 146 -1.34 14.71 -5.55
#